data_AF-A0A969W498-F1
#
_entry.id   AF-A0A969W498-F1
#
_cell.length_a   1.000
_cell.length_b   1.000
_cell.length_c   1.000
_cell.angle_alpha   90.00
_cell.angle_beta   90.00
_cell.angle_gamma   90.00
#
_symmetry.space_group_name_H-M   'P 1'
#
loop_
_entity.id
_entity.type
_entity.pdbx_description
1 polymer ?
#
loop_
_entity_poly.entity_id
_entity_poly.type
_entity_poly.pdbx_seq_one_letter_code
_entity_poly.pdbx_strand_id
1 'polypeptide(L)'
;MPNPNPKIIQSDTIDKGQLKKLIAWAFTYYGTSRAAHMADELKSLGFRFATQAGVSISVDDLQVPPEKKSLLAAAEEEIELTESRYTRGEITEVERFQKVIDTWNLTNENLKDEVVRNFRNSNPLNSVYMMAFSGARGNISQVRQLVGMRGLMADPQGEIIDLPIKTNFREGLTVTEYIISSYGARKGLVDTALRTADSGYLTRRLVDVSQDVIIRETDCGTSRGVKLKAMRDGDRTLIKLEDRLFGRVSAEDVVDPQTGEIILARDQDISDELAKAVVKAGVEEVTVRSALTCESTRSVCQTCYGWSLAHGKMVDIGEAVGIIAAQSIGEPGTQLTMRTFHTGGVFTGEVAQQSRAPFAGTMKLPKKLRLRPLRTRHGDDAFIVEANGEFSIEGTEGKKETFSITQGSTLLVKDGQKVIPNQLLAEVAAMGRTARKTTEKATKDVNTALAGEVLFDNLVPEEKKDRQGNTSYIAPRGGLIWILSGEVYNLPPGAEPIVKNGDRIEAGGVLAETRLITEHGGVVRLNPTDARNSREVEIITASVVLDRARIEEEVSQGREHYILETKGKGDQRFMLKAAPGTKVINNQVIAELIDDTYHTNSGGIIKYSGVEVAKRSKAKLG
;
A
#
# COMPACT_ATOMS: atom_id res chain seq x y z
N MET A 1 -7.04 56.02 11.28
CA MET A 1 -6.21 54.84 11.58
C MET A 1 -7.01 53.90 12.47
N PRO A 2 -7.57 52.80 11.96
CA PRO A 2 -8.28 51.84 12.79
C PRO A 2 -7.28 51.06 13.65
N ASN A 3 -7.70 50.79 14.88
CA ASN A 3 -6.95 50.25 16.02
C ASN A 3 -6.11 48.98 15.68
N PRO A 4 -4.77 48.96 15.89
CA PRO A 4 -3.89 47.87 15.47
C PRO A 4 -3.73 46.79 16.56
N ASN A 5 -4.70 46.59 17.45
CA ASN A 5 -4.63 45.52 18.44
C ASN A 5 -5.40 44.31 17.93
N PRO A 6 -4.71 43.29 17.38
CA PRO A 6 -5.40 42.08 17.00
C PRO A 6 -5.88 41.37 18.27
N LYS A 7 -7.15 40.93 18.26
CA LYS A 7 -7.68 39.89 19.18
C LYS A 7 -6.86 38.57 19.15
N ILE A 8 -5.79 38.49 18.34
CA ILE A 8 -4.89 37.35 18.17
C ILE A 8 -4.03 37.11 19.43
N ILE A 9 -3.87 38.08 20.33
CA ILE A 9 -2.90 38.03 21.45
C ILE A 9 -3.58 38.00 22.83
N GLN A 10 -4.89 37.69 22.92
CA GLN A 10 -5.55 37.59 24.22
C GLN A 10 -5.57 36.15 24.74
N SER A 11 -4.66 35.87 25.68
CA SER A 11 -4.76 34.85 26.74
C SER A 11 -4.78 33.36 26.37
N ASP A 12 -4.34 32.98 25.17
CA ASP A 12 -4.26 31.57 24.75
C ASP A 12 -2.81 31.07 24.54
N THR A 13 -2.63 29.75 24.60
CA THR A 13 -1.35 29.08 24.34
C THR A 13 -0.98 29.27 22.85
N ILE A 14 0.22 29.81 22.57
CA ILE A 14 0.66 30.08 21.20
C ILE A 14 1.25 28.79 20.60
N ASP A 15 0.51 28.18 19.68
CA ASP A 15 1.00 27.07 18.85
C ASP A 15 1.78 27.58 17.61
N LYS A 16 2.41 26.65 16.87
CA LYS A 16 3.11 26.95 15.62
C LYS A 16 2.24 27.68 14.58
N GLY A 17 0.93 27.37 14.53
CA GLY A 17 -0.01 27.99 13.60
C GLY A 17 -0.33 29.45 13.97
N GLN A 18 -0.52 29.73 15.25
CA GLN A 18 -0.70 31.07 15.80
C GLN A 18 0.56 31.91 15.60
N LEU A 19 1.75 31.34 15.85
CA LEU A 19 3.01 32.03 15.58
C LEU A 19 3.16 32.41 14.09
N LYS A 20 2.76 31.53 13.17
CA LYS A 20 2.73 31.85 11.73
C LYS A 20 1.78 33.00 11.42
N LYS A 21 0.59 33.03 12.04
CA LYS A 21 -0.39 34.13 11.89
C LYS A 21 0.17 35.45 12.43
N LEU A 22 0.88 35.42 13.56
CA LEU A 22 1.51 36.59 14.15
C LEU A 22 2.59 37.17 13.23
N ILE A 23 3.45 36.32 12.66
CA ILE A 23 4.48 36.75 11.70
C ILE A 23 3.85 37.31 10.43
N ALA A 24 2.83 36.63 9.89
CA ALA A 24 2.10 37.12 8.71
C ALA A 24 1.47 38.49 8.95
N TRP A 25 0.85 38.69 10.12
CA TRP A 25 0.30 39.98 10.53
C TRP A 25 1.39 41.07 10.59
N ALA A 26 2.53 40.78 11.22
CA ALA A 26 3.62 41.75 11.30
C ALA A 26 4.18 42.13 9.92
N PHE A 27 4.25 41.15 9.00
CA PHE A 27 4.68 41.39 7.62
C PHE A 27 3.72 42.32 6.88
N THR A 28 2.40 42.09 7.00
CA THR A 28 1.38 42.89 6.33
C THR A 28 1.33 44.34 6.83
N TYR A 29 1.40 44.56 8.15
CA TYR A 29 1.19 45.91 8.72
C TYR A 29 2.47 46.72 8.93
N TYR A 30 3.61 46.08 9.20
CA TYR A 30 4.86 46.78 9.54
C TYR A 30 5.98 46.58 8.51
N GLY A 31 5.75 45.75 7.48
CA GLY A 31 6.69 45.47 6.41
C GLY A 31 7.84 44.55 6.79
N THR A 32 8.66 44.21 5.79
CA THR A 32 9.70 43.17 5.87
C THR A 32 10.74 43.40 6.96
N SER A 33 11.30 44.61 7.07
CA SER A 33 12.42 44.87 8.00
C SER A 33 12.01 44.74 9.47
N ARG A 34 10.84 45.27 9.84
CA ARG A 34 10.33 45.17 11.22
C ARG A 34 9.86 43.76 11.54
N ALA A 35 9.22 43.08 10.59
CA ALA A 35 8.82 41.68 10.76
C ALA A 35 10.04 40.76 10.94
N ALA A 36 11.14 41.00 10.20
CA ALA A 36 12.39 40.26 10.35
C ALA A 36 13.03 40.48 11.73
N HIS A 37 13.07 41.72 12.22
CA HIS A 37 13.54 42.02 13.57
C HIS A 37 12.69 41.34 14.64
N MET A 38 11.35 41.40 14.51
CA MET A 38 10.44 40.72 15.42
C MET A 38 10.66 39.20 15.44
N ALA A 39 10.89 38.59 14.26
CA ALA A 39 11.18 37.17 14.16
C ALA A 39 12.50 36.80 14.87
N ASP A 40 13.52 37.65 14.80
CA ASP A 40 14.80 37.42 15.49
C ASP A 40 14.68 37.52 17.02
N GLU A 41 13.91 38.49 17.51
CA GLU A 41 13.57 38.62 18.92
C GLU A 41 12.77 37.41 19.42
N LEU A 42 11.76 36.98 18.66
CA LEU A 42 10.97 35.78 18.97
C LEU A 42 11.84 34.51 19.00
N LYS A 43 12.80 34.39 18.07
CA LYS A 43 13.78 33.29 18.05
C LYS A 43 14.62 33.30 19.35
N SER A 44 15.17 34.45 19.71
CA SER A 44 16.01 34.59 20.91
C SER A 44 15.23 34.33 22.19
N LEU A 45 14.00 34.85 22.29
CA LEU A 45 13.05 34.59 23.37
C LEU A 45 12.72 33.10 23.48
N GLY A 46 12.41 32.47 22.33
CA GLY A 46 12.09 31.06 22.23
C GLY A 46 13.25 30.17 22.70
N PHE A 47 14.48 30.42 22.25
CA PHE A 47 15.64 29.67 22.70
C PHE A 47 15.92 29.82 24.19
N ARG A 48 15.78 31.03 24.73
CA ARG A 48 15.97 31.28 26.17
C ARG A 48 14.98 30.48 27.00
N PHE A 49 13.68 30.58 26.71
CA PHE A 49 12.66 29.88 27.49
C PHE A 49 12.61 28.38 27.23
N ALA A 50 12.92 27.91 26.01
CA ALA A 50 13.05 26.48 25.73
C ALA A 50 14.18 25.84 26.55
N THR A 51 15.32 26.54 26.69
CA THR A 51 16.43 26.08 27.53
C THR A 51 16.05 26.05 29.01
N GLN A 52 15.36 27.08 29.49
CA GLN A 52 14.88 27.15 30.89
C GLN A 52 13.80 26.12 31.20
N ALA A 53 12.92 25.81 30.25
CA ALA A 53 11.87 24.81 30.41
C ALA A 53 12.44 23.39 30.58
N GLY A 54 13.66 23.13 30.09
CA GLY A 54 14.35 21.86 30.31
C GLY A 54 13.58 20.65 29.80
N VAL A 55 12.81 20.81 28.72
CA VAL A 55 11.92 19.75 28.20
C VAL A 55 12.76 18.56 27.76
N SER A 56 12.52 17.40 28.39
CA SER A 56 13.17 16.14 28.08
C SER A 56 12.13 15.07 27.78
N ILE A 57 12.56 13.97 27.16
CA ILE A 57 11.72 12.78 26.95
C ILE A 57 12.31 11.61 27.70
N SER A 58 11.50 11.02 28.56
CA SER A 58 11.81 9.82 29.32
C SER A 58 10.84 8.69 28.95
N VAL A 59 11.15 7.47 29.39
CA VAL A 59 10.20 6.36 29.26
C VAL A 59 8.93 6.71 30.02
N ASP A 60 9.00 7.31 31.22
CA ASP A 60 7.82 7.60 32.05
C ASP A 60 6.85 8.63 31.45
N ASP A 61 7.33 9.48 30.53
CA ASP A 61 6.48 10.40 29.78
C ASP A 61 5.55 9.67 28.80
N LEU A 62 5.88 8.44 28.40
CA LEU A 62 5.07 7.60 27.52
C LEU A 62 3.93 6.93 28.29
N GLN A 63 2.97 7.70 28.80
CA GLN A 63 1.88 7.13 29.59
C GLN A 63 0.87 6.38 28.72
N VAL A 64 0.73 5.08 28.97
CA VAL A 64 -0.26 4.22 28.28
C VAL A 64 -1.61 4.40 28.96
N PRO A 65 -2.70 4.69 28.21
CA PRO A 65 -4.01 4.87 28.81
C PRO A 65 -4.52 3.55 29.41
N PRO A 66 -5.06 3.56 30.64
CA PRO A 66 -5.53 2.35 31.32
C PRO A 66 -6.70 1.68 30.56
N GLU A 67 -7.52 2.48 29.88
CA GLU A 67 -8.66 2.01 29.09
C GLU A 67 -8.25 1.16 27.87
N LYS A 68 -6.98 1.20 27.44
CA LYS A 68 -6.48 0.43 26.30
C LYS A 68 -6.87 -1.05 26.38
N LYS A 69 -6.68 -1.68 27.55
CA LYS A 69 -6.96 -3.11 27.72
C LYS A 69 -8.44 -3.44 27.52
N SER A 70 -9.32 -2.58 28.02
CA SER A 70 -10.77 -2.71 27.86
C SER A 70 -11.18 -2.57 26.39
N LEU A 71 -10.63 -1.57 25.69
CA LEU A 71 -10.91 -1.34 24.27
C LEU A 71 -10.43 -2.50 23.38
N LEU A 72 -9.25 -3.05 23.66
CA LEU A 72 -8.73 -4.20 22.91
C LEU A 72 -9.56 -5.47 23.16
N ALA A 73 -9.97 -5.72 24.41
CA ALA A 73 -10.82 -6.86 24.74
C ALA A 73 -12.19 -6.78 24.05
N ALA A 74 -12.81 -5.60 24.03
CA ALA A 74 -14.07 -5.38 23.34
C ALA A 74 -13.96 -5.59 21.81
N ALA A 75 -12.84 -5.18 21.21
CA ALA A 75 -12.56 -5.40 19.80
C ALA A 75 -12.35 -6.89 19.47
N GLU A 76 -11.63 -7.62 20.34
CA GLU A 76 -11.42 -9.06 20.21
C GLU A 76 -12.73 -9.83 20.31
N GLU A 77 -13.61 -9.49 21.25
CA GLU A 77 -14.94 -10.10 21.38
C GLU A 77 -15.79 -9.86 20.11
N GLU A 78 -15.77 -8.66 19.53
CA GLU A 78 -16.48 -8.36 18.28
C GLU A 78 -15.95 -9.21 17.10
N ILE A 79 -14.64 -9.45 17.06
CA ILE A 79 -14.01 -10.27 16.03
C ILE A 79 -14.36 -11.74 16.22
N GLU A 80 -14.33 -12.28 17.46
CA GLU A 80 -14.76 -13.65 17.74
C GLU A 80 -16.21 -13.90 17.35
N LEU A 81 -17.10 -12.95 17.60
CA LEU A 81 -18.48 -13.00 17.12
C LEU A 81 -18.54 -13.03 15.60
N THR A 82 -17.72 -12.24 14.92
CA THR A 82 -17.64 -12.20 13.45
C THR A 82 -17.12 -13.53 12.89
N GLU A 83 -16.10 -14.13 13.50
CA GLU A 83 -15.59 -15.46 13.14
C GLU A 83 -16.62 -16.56 13.36
N SER A 84 -17.42 -16.48 14.43
CA SER A 84 -18.52 -17.40 14.65
C SER A 84 -19.60 -17.29 13.57
N ARG A 85 -19.97 -16.06 13.16
CA ARG A 85 -20.89 -15.83 12.03
C ARG A 85 -20.36 -16.39 10.72
N TYR A 86 -19.05 -16.24 10.47
CA TYR A 86 -18.39 -16.81 9.30
C TYR A 86 -18.43 -18.34 9.33
N THR A 87 -18.11 -18.94 10.47
CA THR A 87 -18.14 -20.40 10.67
C THR A 87 -19.55 -20.98 10.47
N ARG A 88 -20.60 -20.20 10.81
CA ARG A 88 -22.01 -20.55 10.54
C ARG A 88 -22.45 -20.32 9.10
N GLY A 89 -21.63 -19.69 8.26
CA GLY A 89 -21.95 -19.35 6.87
C GLY A 89 -22.90 -18.16 6.70
N GLU A 90 -23.03 -17.29 7.70
CA GLU A 90 -23.91 -16.11 7.63
C GLU A 90 -23.29 -14.95 6.83
N ILE A 91 -21.95 -14.89 6.81
CA ILE A 91 -21.16 -13.86 6.15
C ILE A 91 -20.12 -14.48 5.22
N THR A 92 -19.73 -13.75 4.19
CA THR A 92 -18.67 -14.15 3.26
C THR A 92 -17.27 -13.80 3.79
N GLU A 93 -16.23 -14.41 3.22
CA GLU A 93 -14.84 -14.12 3.57
C GLU A 93 -14.46 -12.65 3.35
N VAL A 94 -14.99 -12.02 2.29
CA VAL A 94 -14.76 -10.60 2.00
C VAL A 94 -15.43 -9.70 3.05
N GLU A 95 -16.66 -10.05 3.46
CA GLU A 95 -17.40 -9.33 4.50
C GLU A 95 -16.72 -9.47 5.87
N ARG A 96 -16.24 -10.68 6.20
CA ARG A 96 -15.46 -10.98 7.41
C ARG A 96 -14.21 -10.10 7.47
N PHE A 97 -13.41 -10.14 6.41
CA PHE A 97 -12.15 -9.38 6.33
C PHE A 97 -12.38 -7.86 6.46
N GLN A 98 -13.39 -7.32 5.77
CA GLN A 98 -13.72 -5.90 5.86
C GLN A 98 -14.20 -5.51 7.28
N LYS A 99 -15.01 -6.36 7.91
CA LYS A 99 -15.48 -6.16 9.28
C LYS A 99 -14.32 -6.14 10.29
N VAL A 100 -13.38 -7.08 10.17
CA VAL A 100 -12.18 -7.14 11.03
C VAL A 100 -11.33 -5.86 10.89
N ILE A 101 -11.08 -5.41 9.65
CA ILE A 101 -10.33 -4.18 9.39
C ILE A 101 -11.02 -2.97 10.02
N ASP A 102 -12.33 -2.83 9.81
CA ASP A 102 -13.07 -1.67 10.31
C ASP A 102 -13.16 -1.66 11.85
N THR A 103 -13.33 -2.82 12.49
CA THR A 103 -13.29 -2.94 13.97
C THR A 103 -11.92 -2.52 14.53
N TRP A 104 -10.81 -2.94 13.91
CA TRP A 104 -9.48 -2.53 14.35
C TRP A 104 -9.22 -1.04 14.11
N ASN A 105 -9.65 -0.49 12.97
CA ASN A 105 -9.52 0.94 12.69
C ASN A 105 -10.32 1.80 13.67
N LEU A 106 -11.56 1.41 13.96
CA LEU A 106 -12.40 2.12 14.92
C LEU A 106 -11.76 2.10 16.31
N THR A 107 -11.30 0.93 16.75
CA THR A 107 -10.58 0.78 18.03
C THR A 107 -9.33 1.65 18.07
N ASN A 108 -8.58 1.73 16.98
CA ASN A 108 -7.37 2.53 16.87
C ASN A 108 -7.64 4.05 16.92
N GLU A 109 -8.75 4.52 16.33
CA GLU A 109 -9.18 5.92 16.45
C GLU A 109 -9.74 6.26 17.83
N ASN A 110 -10.56 5.38 18.42
CA ASN A 110 -11.03 5.55 19.80
C ASN A 110 -9.87 5.62 20.79
N LEU A 111 -8.85 4.77 20.60
CA LEU A 111 -7.64 4.79 21.40
C LEU A 111 -6.85 6.10 21.22
N LYS A 112 -6.84 6.68 20.03
CA LYS A 112 -6.21 7.99 19.77
C LYS A 112 -6.85 9.08 20.63
N ASP A 113 -8.18 9.13 20.65
CA ASP A 113 -8.92 10.12 21.41
C ASP A 113 -8.74 9.91 22.92
N GLU A 114 -8.68 8.66 23.36
CA GLU A 114 -8.46 8.32 24.76
C GLU A 114 -7.03 8.64 25.23
N VAL A 115 -6.02 8.46 24.38
CA VAL A 115 -4.66 8.94 24.65
C VAL A 115 -4.66 10.45 24.89
N VAL A 116 -5.37 11.23 24.07
CA VAL A 116 -5.45 12.69 24.23
C VAL A 116 -6.16 13.07 25.52
N ARG A 117 -7.27 12.40 25.85
CA ARG A 117 -8.00 12.63 27.11
C ARG A 117 -7.17 12.28 28.32
N ASN A 118 -6.45 11.15 28.28
CA ASN A 118 -5.56 10.73 29.36
C ASN A 118 -4.48 11.79 29.63
N PHE A 119 -3.79 12.28 28.61
CA PHE A 119 -2.80 13.35 28.81
C PHE A 119 -3.41 14.63 29.38
N ARG A 120 -4.59 15.05 28.91
CA ARG A 120 -5.28 16.24 29.43
C ARG A 120 -5.70 16.11 30.89
N ASN A 121 -6.14 14.93 31.31
CA ASN A 121 -6.63 14.70 32.66
C ASN A 121 -5.50 14.39 33.65
N SER A 122 -4.51 13.61 33.22
CA SER A 122 -3.43 13.13 34.09
C SER A 122 -2.28 14.11 34.19
N ASN A 123 -1.74 14.61 33.05
CA ASN A 123 -0.62 15.53 33.06
C ASN A 123 -0.55 16.40 31.79
N PRO A 124 -1.18 17.59 31.80
CA PRO A 124 -1.12 18.55 30.70
C PRO A 124 0.30 19.05 30.36
N LEU A 125 1.24 18.97 31.31
CA LEU A 125 2.63 19.39 31.15
C LEU A 125 3.57 18.25 30.74
N ASN A 126 3.01 17.11 30.33
CA ASN A 126 3.80 16.01 29.79
C ASN A 126 4.57 16.48 28.54
N SER A 127 5.87 16.21 28.48
CA SER A 127 6.75 16.67 27.40
C SER A 127 6.31 16.19 26.02
N VAL A 128 5.86 14.93 25.90
CA VAL A 128 5.40 14.35 24.63
C VAL A 128 4.11 15.02 24.18
N TYR A 129 3.20 15.27 25.11
CA TYR A 129 1.98 16.03 24.86
C TYR A 129 2.29 17.45 24.39
N MET A 130 3.14 18.18 25.11
CA MET A 130 3.55 19.55 24.77
C MET A 130 4.20 19.62 23.38
N MET A 131 5.12 18.71 23.04
CA MET A 131 5.80 18.71 21.72
C MET A 131 4.83 18.48 20.56
N ALA A 132 3.88 17.55 20.72
CA ALA A 132 2.92 17.20 19.67
C ALA A 132 1.84 18.28 19.50
N PHE A 133 1.26 18.79 20.59
CA PHE A 133 0.18 19.79 20.54
C PHE A 133 0.67 21.20 20.18
N SER A 134 1.89 21.57 20.57
CA SER A 134 2.50 22.83 20.10
C SER A 134 2.82 22.83 18.61
N GLY A 135 2.89 21.64 17.98
CA GLY A 135 3.31 21.46 16.59
C GLY A 135 4.82 21.65 16.40
N ALA A 136 5.61 21.65 17.47
CA ALA A 136 7.06 21.75 17.42
C ALA A 136 7.67 20.51 16.75
N ARG A 137 7.30 19.32 17.23
CA ARG A 137 7.72 18.03 16.65
C ARG A 137 6.75 16.93 17.10
N GLY A 138 6.38 16.07 16.16
CA GLY A 138 5.47 14.96 16.43
C GLY A 138 4.06 15.26 15.93
N ASN A 139 3.37 14.21 15.47
CA ASN A 139 1.95 14.23 15.19
C ASN A 139 1.23 13.35 16.24
N ILE A 140 -0.05 13.62 16.54
CA ILE A 140 -0.90 12.78 17.39
C ILE A 140 -0.88 11.31 16.91
N SER A 141 -0.86 11.07 15.59
CA SER A 141 -0.72 9.72 15.03
C SER A 141 0.60 9.03 15.40
N GLN A 142 1.69 9.77 15.63
CA GLN A 142 2.97 9.23 16.08
C GLN A 142 2.96 8.98 17.60
N VAL A 143 2.39 9.91 18.38
CA VAL A 143 2.18 9.71 19.83
C VAL A 143 1.34 8.46 20.07
N ARG A 144 0.28 8.25 19.28
CA ARG A 144 -0.53 7.04 19.31
C ARG A 144 0.29 5.77 19.11
N GLN A 145 1.27 5.75 18.21
CA GLN A 145 2.12 4.56 18.02
C GLN A 145 3.06 4.31 19.21
N LEU A 146 3.44 5.35 19.96
CA LEU A 146 4.31 5.23 21.12
C LEU A 146 3.57 4.66 22.34
N VAL A 147 2.35 5.15 22.63
CA VAL A 147 1.61 4.81 23.88
C VAL A 147 0.28 4.09 23.66
N GLY A 148 -0.30 4.16 22.48
CA GLY A 148 -1.56 3.52 22.15
C GLY A 148 -1.32 2.11 21.60
N MET A 149 -1.49 1.95 20.29
CA MET A 149 -1.19 0.75 19.54
C MET A 149 -0.60 1.15 18.19
N ARG A 150 0.14 0.24 17.55
CA ARG A 150 0.66 0.51 16.22
C ARG A 150 -0.41 0.36 15.13
N GLY A 151 -1.32 -0.61 15.29
CA GLY A 151 -2.50 -0.78 14.42
C GLY A 151 -2.24 -1.73 13.23
N LEU A 152 -3.05 -1.56 12.19
CA LEU A 152 -2.98 -2.35 10.95
C LEU A 152 -1.80 -1.90 10.07
N MET A 153 -1.21 -2.86 9.37
CA MET A 153 -0.08 -2.66 8.46
C MET A 153 -0.45 -3.13 7.05
N ALA A 154 0.18 -2.51 6.05
CA ALA A 154 0.13 -2.98 4.68
C ALA A 154 1.34 -3.86 4.33
N ASP A 155 1.11 -4.86 3.48
CA ASP A 155 2.15 -5.69 2.88
C ASP A 155 2.93 -4.93 1.77
N PRO A 156 3.98 -5.53 1.17
CA PRO A 156 4.71 -4.92 0.07
C PRO A 156 3.85 -4.63 -1.18
N GLN A 157 2.76 -5.35 -1.38
CA GLN A 157 1.80 -5.18 -2.48
C GLN A 157 0.83 -4.01 -2.21
N GLY A 158 0.67 -3.61 -0.94
CA GLY A 158 -0.26 -2.56 -0.51
C GLY A 158 -1.57 -3.11 0.08
N GLU A 159 -1.69 -4.42 0.22
CA GLU A 159 -2.83 -5.06 0.86
C GLU A 159 -2.71 -4.98 2.39
N ILE A 160 -3.85 -4.80 3.06
CA ILE A 160 -3.89 -4.71 4.51
C ILE A 160 -3.76 -6.11 5.10
N ILE A 161 -2.88 -6.28 6.07
CA ILE A 161 -2.74 -7.51 6.84
C ILE A 161 -3.83 -7.51 7.93
N ASP A 162 -4.60 -8.59 8.00
CA ASP A 162 -5.71 -8.78 8.97
C ASP A 162 -5.25 -8.86 10.42
N LEU A 163 -3.99 -9.26 10.66
CA LEU A 163 -3.36 -9.30 11.97
C LEU A 163 -2.81 -7.92 12.38
N PRO A 164 -3.43 -7.21 13.35
CA PRO A 164 -2.92 -5.92 13.81
C PRO A 164 -1.75 -6.08 14.77
N ILE A 165 -0.98 -5.01 14.93
CA ILE A 165 0.02 -4.88 15.98
C ILE A 165 -0.63 -4.18 17.18
N LYS A 166 -0.95 -4.98 18.21
CA LYS A 166 -1.66 -4.55 19.43
C LYS A 166 -0.74 -3.82 20.41
N THR A 167 0.53 -4.21 20.40
CA THR A 167 1.58 -3.60 21.22
C THR A 167 1.95 -2.21 20.72
N ASN A 168 2.55 -1.42 21.59
CA ASN A 168 3.14 -0.12 21.28
C ASN A 168 4.66 -0.13 21.49
N PHE A 169 5.33 0.96 21.10
CA PHE A 169 6.79 1.03 21.24
C PHE A 169 7.28 1.02 22.70
N ARG A 170 6.47 1.50 23.65
CA ARG A 170 6.82 1.41 25.08
C ARG A 170 6.80 -0.03 25.59
N GLU A 171 5.76 -0.79 25.21
CA GLU A 171 5.56 -2.18 25.61
C GLU A 171 6.53 -3.13 24.89
N GLY A 172 6.99 -2.73 23.71
CA GLY A 172 7.85 -3.53 22.85
C GLY A 172 7.05 -4.37 21.84
N LEU A 173 7.68 -4.69 20.71
CA LEU A 173 7.10 -5.50 19.65
C LEU A 173 7.62 -6.94 19.73
N THR A 174 6.76 -7.91 19.49
CA THR A 174 7.19 -9.30 19.27
C THR A 174 7.94 -9.45 17.94
N VAL A 175 8.67 -10.55 17.75
CA VAL A 175 9.40 -10.82 16.49
C VAL A 175 8.47 -10.78 15.29
N THR A 176 7.29 -11.39 15.40
CA THR A 176 6.28 -11.41 14.33
C THR A 176 5.75 -10.02 14.01
N GLU A 177 5.38 -9.24 15.04
CA GLU A 177 4.91 -7.85 14.87
C GLU A 177 5.98 -6.96 14.26
N TYR A 178 7.25 -7.13 14.64
CA TYR A 178 8.37 -6.38 14.09
C TYR A 178 8.61 -6.72 12.60
N ILE A 179 8.53 -7.99 12.21
CA ILE A 179 8.66 -8.40 10.80
C ILE A 179 7.50 -7.84 9.97
N ILE A 180 6.26 -7.94 10.45
CA ILE A 180 5.08 -7.37 9.78
C ILE A 180 5.25 -5.86 9.58
N SER A 181 5.69 -5.15 10.62
CA SER A 181 5.97 -3.71 10.53
C SER A 181 7.10 -3.36 9.56
N SER A 182 8.03 -4.28 9.30
CA SER A 182 9.19 -4.02 8.45
C SER A 182 8.81 -3.97 6.97
N TYR A 183 7.77 -4.69 6.54
CA TYR A 183 7.29 -4.66 5.16
C TYR A 183 6.83 -3.27 4.74
N GLY A 184 5.92 -2.67 5.52
CA GLY A 184 5.41 -1.32 5.27
C GLY A 184 6.50 -0.24 5.33
N ALA A 185 7.43 -0.35 6.30
CA ALA A 185 8.55 0.58 6.43
C ALA A 185 9.53 0.48 5.23
N ARG A 186 9.88 -0.74 4.80
CA ARG A 186 10.77 -0.96 3.66
C ARG A 186 10.15 -0.44 2.37
N LYS A 187 8.86 -0.73 2.12
CA LYS A 187 8.13 -0.19 0.96
C LYS A 187 8.15 1.33 0.96
N GLY A 188 7.84 1.95 2.08
CA GLY A 188 7.85 3.41 2.23
C GLY A 188 9.21 4.05 1.93
N LEU A 189 10.31 3.43 2.39
CA LEU A 189 11.67 3.89 2.10
C LEU A 189 12.06 3.72 0.63
N VAL A 190 11.70 2.59 0.01
CA VAL A 190 11.97 2.33 -1.41
C VAL A 190 11.16 3.28 -2.29
N ASP A 191 9.87 3.46 -2.01
CA ASP A 191 9.00 4.39 -2.74
C ASP A 191 9.49 5.83 -2.62
N THR A 192 9.94 6.23 -1.42
CA THR A 192 10.58 7.54 -1.20
C THR A 192 11.79 7.71 -2.11
N ALA A 193 12.70 6.72 -2.14
CA ALA A 193 13.93 6.81 -2.93
C ALA A 193 13.65 6.87 -4.44
N LEU A 194 12.73 6.04 -4.94
CA LEU A 194 12.38 5.97 -6.36
C LEU A 194 11.59 7.21 -6.83
N ARG A 195 10.52 7.58 -6.12
CA ARG A 195 9.61 8.66 -6.55
C ARG A 195 10.22 10.05 -6.42
N THR A 196 11.27 10.21 -5.63
CA THR A 196 12.03 11.47 -5.57
C THR A 196 12.64 11.80 -6.93
N ALA A 197 13.17 10.80 -7.64
CA ALA A 197 13.72 10.99 -8.98
C ALA A 197 12.64 11.43 -9.98
N ASP A 198 11.47 10.81 -9.94
CA ASP A 198 10.34 11.15 -10.83
C ASP A 198 9.84 12.57 -10.59
N SER A 199 9.74 12.99 -9.32
CA SER A 199 9.31 14.34 -8.93
C SER A 199 10.33 15.39 -9.39
N GLY A 200 11.62 15.10 -9.24
CA GLY A 200 12.70 15.95 -9.75
C GLY A 200 12.70 16.04 -11.28
N TYR A 201 12.47 14.92 -11.96
CA TYR A 201 12.38 14.88 -13.41
C TYR A 201 11.17 15.67 -13.95
N LEU A 202 10.01 15.56 -13.28
CA LEU A 202 8.84 16.38 -13.59
C LEU A 202 9.16 17.87 -13.44
N THR A 203 9.82 18.26 -12.35
CA THR A 203 10.22 19.65 -12.11
C THR A 203 11.12 20.18 -13.22
N ARG A 204 12.11 19.38 -13.64
CA ARG A 204 12.97 19.72 -14.79
C ARG A 204 12.15 19.94 -16.07
N ARG A 205 11.24 19.02 -16.40
CA ARG A 205 10.37 19.16 -17.58
C ARG A 205 9.48 20.40 -17.50
N LEU A 206 8.95 20.71 -16.32
CA LEU A 206 8.15 21.92 -16.12
C LEU A 206 8.99 23.18 -16.37
N VAL A 207 10.23 23.22 -15.89
CA VAL A 207 11.16 24.33 -16.15
C VAL A 207 11.48 24.42 -17.65
N ASP A 208 11.80 23.31 -18.31
CA ASP A 208 12.14 23.29 -19.74
C ASP A 208 11.00 23.86 -20.61
N VAL A 209 9.74 23.58 -20.25
CA VAL A 209 8.56 24.08 -20.99
C VAL A 209 8.23 25.55 -20.65
N SER A 210 8.52 26.00 -19.43
CA SER A 210 8.08 27.31 -18.93
C SER A 210 9.17 28.38 -18.86
N GLN A 211 10.43 28.04 -19.13
CA GLN A 211 11.58 28.97 -18.99
C GLN A 211 11.44 30.26 -19.81
N ASP A 212 10.74 30.22 -20.95
CA ASP A 212 10.57 31.37 -21.83
C ASP A 212 9.47 32.35 -21.36
N VAL A 213 8.68 31.97 -20.33
CA VAL A 213 7.57 32.77 -19.81
C VAL A 213 8.07 33.82 -18.80
N ILE A 214 8.22 35.05 -19.29
CA ILE A 214 8.71 36.22 -18.54
C ILE A 214 7.69 37.36 -18.64
N ILE A 215 7.62 38.22 -17.64
CA ILE A 215 6.84 39.46 -17.72
C ILE A 215 7.55 40.49 -18.58
N ARG A 216 6.99 40.87 -19.73
CA ARG A 216 7.63 41.78 -20.69
C ARG A 216 6.93 43.13 -20.86
N GLU A 217 5.65 43.19 -20.58
CA GLU A 217 4.82 44.39 -20.77
C GLU A 217 3.84 44.55 -19.60
N THR A 218 3.36 45.77 -19.38
CA THR A 218 2.41 46.06 -18.30
C THR A 218 1.02 45.52 -18.61
N ASP A 219 0.50 45.82 -19.80
CA ASP A 219 -0.83 45.40 -20.24
C ASP A 219 -0.83 44.98 -21.72
N CYS A 220 -1.44 43.83 -22.02
CA CYS A 220 -1.65 43.36 -23.39
C CYS A 220 -2.96 43.88 -24.02
N GLY A 221 -3.78 44.61 -23.27
CA GLY A 221 -5.04 45.21 -23.75
C GLY A 221 -6.20 44.23 -23.93
N THR A 222 -6.01 42.93 -23.63
CA THR A 222 -7.10 41.94 -23.77
C THR A 222 -8.24 42.23 -22.80
N SER A 223 -9.48 42.18 -23.29
CA SER A 223 -10.70 42.20 -22.48
C SER A 223 -11.15 40.80 -22.05
N ARG A 224 -10.44 39.75 -22.48
CA ARG A 224 -10.79 38.37 -22.16
C ARG A 224 -10.36 38.03 -20.74
N GLY A 225 -11.30 37.55 -19.94
CA GLY A 225 -11.07 37.07 -18.58
C GLY A 225 -11.62 35.67 -18.33
N VAL A 226 -11.28 35.12 -17.17
CA VAL A 226 -11.78 33.84 -16.68
C VAL A 226 -12.72 34.12 -15.51
N LYS A 227 -13.92 33.55 -15.56
CA LYS A 227 -14.88 33.63 -14.45
C LYS A 227 -14.43 32.71 -13.31
N LEU A 228 -14.16 33.28 -12.14
CA LEU A 228 -13.84 32.54 -10.92
C LEU A 228 -15.06 32.44 -10.01
N LYS A 229 -15.27 31.22 -9.49
CA LYS A 229 -16.27 30.89 -8.48
C LYS A 229 -15.61 30.18 -7.30
N ALA A 230 -16.26 30.12 -6.15
CA ALA A 230 -15.83 29.26 -5.06
C ALA A 230 -15.75 27.79 -5.54
N MET A 231 -14.66 27.10 -5.21
CA MET A 231 -14.51 25.69 -5.59
C MET A 231 -15.26 24.85 -4.56
N ARG A 232 -16.40 24.28 -4.96
CA ARG A 232 -17.27 23.44 -4.12
C ARG A 232 -17.19 21.99 -4.58
N ASP A 233 -17.08 21.08 -3.64
CA ASP A 233 -17.30 19.64 -3.83
C ASP A 233 -18.55 19.25 -3.03
N GLY A 234 -19.68 19.11 -3.72
CA GLY A 234 -20.99 19.05 -3.07
C GLY A 234 -21.30 20.33 -2.29
N ASP A 235 -21.66 20.18 -1.01
CA ASP A 235 -21.87 21.31 -0.09
C ASP A 235 -20.57 21.79 0.58
N ARG A 236 -19.46 21.04 0.46
CA ARG A 236 -18.19 21.43 1.07
C ARG A 236 -17.47 22.41 0.15
N THR A 237 -17.29 23.63 0.61
CA THR A 237 -16.42 24.59 -0.06
C THR A 237 -14.96 24.20 0.19
N LEU A 238 -14.26 23.74 -0.84
CA LEU A 238 -12.85 23.36 -0.77
C LEU A 238 -11.94 24.59 -0.72
N ILE A 239 -12.20 25.54 -1.63
CA ILE A 239 -11.46 26.79 -1.73
C ILE A 239 -12.49 27.91 -1.83
N LYS A 240 -12.41 28.85 -0.89
CA LYS A 240 -13.31 30.00 -0.84
C LYS A 240 -13.01 30.96 -1.99
N LEU A 241 -13.98 31.80 -2.35
CA LEU A 241 -13.80 32.79 -3.40
C LEU A 241 -12.72 33.83 -3.02
N GLU A 242 -12.69 34.25 -1.75
CA GLU A 242 -11.69 35.21 -1.22
C GLU A 242 -10.24 34.78 -1.51
N ASP A 243 -9.91 33.51 -1.20
CA ASP A 243 -8.56 32.97 -1.41
C ASP A 243 -8.19 32.84 -2.89
N ARG A 244 -9.17 32.70 -3.79
CA ARG A 244 -8.94 32.58 -5.24
C ARG A 244 -8.73 33.93 -5.92
N LEU A 245 -9.37 34.97 -5.40
CA LEU A 245 -9.30 36.34 -5.93
C LEU A 245 -8.05 37.08 -5.46
N PHE A 246 -7.51 36.70 -4.30
CA PHE A 246 -6.33 37.33 -3.71
C PHE A 246 -5.16 37.45 -4.71
N GLY A 247 -4.68 38.69 -4.92
CA GLY A 247 -3.53 39.01 -5.76
C GLY A 247 -3.79 38.96 -7.28
N ARG A 248 -5.04 38.82 -7.73
CA ARG A 248 -5.42 38.87 -9.15
C ARG A 248 -5.91 40.26 -9.54
N VAL A 249 -6.15 40.46 -10.84
CA VAL A 249 -6.65 41.71 -11.42
C VAL A 249 -8.05 41.48 -12.02
N SER A 250 -8.98 42.40 -11.77
CA SER A 250 -10.34 42.37 -12.34
C SER A 250 -10.33 42.63 -13.86
N ALA A 251 -11.11 41.88 -14.62
CA ALA A 251 -11.30 42.14 -16.06
C ALA A 251 -12.49 43.07 -16.33
N GLU A 252 -13.44 43.14 -15.39
CA GLU A 252 -14.70 43.88 -15.48
C GLU A 252 -14.94 44.64 -14.17
N ASP A 253 -15.74 45.70 -14.22
CA ASP A 253 -16.18 46.42 -13.03
C ASP A 253 -17.11 45.51 -12.19
N VAL A 254 -16.78 45.28 -10.93
CA VAL A 254 -17.61 44.51 -10.00
C VAL A 254 -18.45 45.47 -9.18
N VAL A 255 -19.76 45.43 -9.38
CA VAL A 255 -20.74 46.24 -8.66
C VAL A 255 -21.36 45.46 -7.50
N ASP A 256 -21.67 46.17 -6.42
CA ASP A 256 -22.47 45.63 -5.32
C ASP A 256 -23.92 45.43 -5.81
N PRO A 257 -24.48 44.21 -5.73
CA PRO A 257 -25.85 43.93 -6.13
C PRO A 257 -26.93 44.71 -5.35
N GLN A 258 -26.62 45.16 -4.12
CA GLN A 258 -27.57 45.85 -3.24
C GLN A 258 -27.47 47.36 -3.33
N THR A 259 -26.26 47.92 -3.40
CA THR A 259 -26.04 49.38 -3.37
C THR A 259 -25.82 49.96 -4.76
N GLY A 260 -25.41 49.15 -5.74
CA GLY A 260 -25.03 49.62 -7.08
C GLY A 260 -23.69 50.35 -7.14
N GLU A 261 -22.94 50.39 -6.03
CA GLU A 261 -21.60 50.99 -5.98
C GLU A 261 -20.55 50.05 -6.60
N ILE A 262 -19.55 50.61 -7.26
CA ILE A 262 -18.43 49.85 -7.83
C ILE A 262 -17.46 49.48 -6.69
N ILE A 263 -17.32 48.18 -6.42
CA ILE A 263 -16.42 47.64 -5.39
C ILE A 263 -15.00 47.48 -5.95
N LEU A 264 -14.90 46.96 -7.18
CA LEU A 264 -13.66 46.81 -7.92
C LEU A 264 -13.84 47.46 -9.29
N ALA A 265 -12.98 48.44 -9.59
CA ALA A 265 -12.87 48.94 -10.95
C ALA A 265 -12.15 47.91 -11.82
N ARG A 266 -12.36 47.98 -13.13
CA ARG A 266 -11.63 47.21 -14.14
C ARG A 266 -10.13 47.51 -14.06
N ASP A 267 -9.32 46.46 -14.27
CA ASP A 267 -7.85 46.51 -14.22
C ASP A 267 -7.28 46.91 -12.85
N GLN A 268 -8.10 46.84 -11.80
CA GLN A 268 -7.68 47.02 -10.41
C GLN A 268 -7.20 45.70 -9.81
N ASP A 269 -6.12 45.75 -9.05
CA ASP A 269 -5.59 44.62 -8.31
C ASP A 269 -6.39 44.33 -7.03
N ILE A 270 -6.58 43.06 -6.73
CA ILE A 270 -7.46 42.60 -5.66
C ILE A 270 -6.62 42.28 -4.41
N SER A 271 -6.70 43.16 -3.42
CA SER A 271 -6.14 42.95 -2.08
C SER A 271 -7.04 42.04 -1.22
N ASP A 272 -6.52 41.54 -0.08
CA ASP A 272 -7.30 40.72 0.87
C ASP A 272 -8.54 41.47 1.39
N GLU A 273 -8.43 42.78 1.62
CA GLU A 273 -9.54 43.61 2.08
C GLU A 273 -10.63 43.75 1.00
N LEU A 274 -10.23 43.97 -0.26
CA LEU A 274 -11.15 44.06 -1.39
C LEU A 274 -11.80 42.71 -1.69
N ALA A 275 -11.04 41.60 -1.63
CA ALA A 275 -11.58 40.26 -1.81
C ALA A 275 -12.68 39.94 -0.78
N LYS A 276 -12.47 40.33 0.49
CA LYS A 276 -13.48 40.20 1.56
C LYS A 276 -14.69 41.11 1.34
N ALA A 277 -14.49 42.32 0.83
CA ALA A 277 -15.58 43.23 0.49
C ALA A 277 -16.49 42.66 -0.60
N VAL A 278 -15.90 42.08 -1.66
CA VAL A 278 -16.63 41.43 -2.76
C VAL A 278 -17.49 40.26 -2.27
N VAL A 279 -16.91 39.39 -1.43
CA VAL A 279 -17.66 38.27 -0.85
C VAL A 279 -18.77 38.76 0.09
N LYS A 280 -18.52 39.82 0.86
CA LYS A 280 -19.51 40.41 1.77
C LYS A 280 -20.69 41.05 1.03
N ALA A 281 -20.46 41.61 -0.16
CA ALA A 281 -21.50 42.11 -1.05
C ALA A 281 -22.36 40.99 -1.69
N GLY A 282 -22.00 39.72 -1.47
CA GLY A 282 -22.77 38.57 -1.98
C GLY A 282 -22.48 38.24 -3.45
N VAL A 283 -21.36 38.70 -4.00
CA VAL A 283 -20.97 38.38 -5.38
C VAL A 283 -20.46 36.94 -5.46
N GLU A 284 -21.11 36.11 -6.27
CA GLU A 284 -20.74 34.69 -6.41
C GLU A 284 -19.74 34.39 -7.52
N GLU A 285 -19.69 35.24 -8.55
CA GLU A 285 -18.78 35.11 -9.70
C GLU A 285 -18.09 36.43 -10.01
N VAL A 286 -16.77 36.35 -10.27
CA VAL A 286 -15.97 37.51 -10.67
C VAL A 286 -15.12 37.14 -11.87
N THR A 287 -15.18 37.98 -12.91
CA THR A 287 -14.32 37.85 -14.09
C THR A 287 -12.96 38.48 -13.81
N VAL A 288 -11.90 37.66 -13.80
CA VAL A 288 -10.52 38.12 -13.57
C VAL A 288 -9.66 37.93 -14.82
N ARG A 289 -8.61 38.72 -14.95
CA ARG A 289 -7.58 38.49 -15.97
C ARG A 289 -6.77 37.23 -15.63
N SER A 290 -6.22 36.60 -16.66
CA SER A 290 -5.52 35.32 -16.53
C SER A 290 -4.37 35.22 -17.52
N ALA A 291 -3.29 34.56 -17.12
CA ALA A 291 -2.19 34.23 -18.02
C ALA A 291 -2.65 33.40 -19.25
N LEU A 292 -3.75 32.65 -19.14
CA LEU A 292 -4.29 31.85 -20.26
C LEU A 292 -5.00 32.69 -21.33
N THR A 293 -5.54 33.85 -20.96
CA THR A 293 -6.26 34.74 -21.89
C THR A 293 -5.38 35.89 -22.39
N CYS A 294 -4.11 35.91 -21.98
CA CYS A 294 -3.14 36.94 -22.33
C CYS A 294 -2.82 36.90 -23.84
N GLU A 295 -2.68 38.09 -24.45
CA GLU A 295 -2.37 38.25 -25.87
C GLU A 295 -0.90 38.60 -26.13
N SER A 296 -0.09 38.67 -25.07
CA SER A 296 1.35 38.90 -25.17
C SER A 296 2.05 37.75 -25.91
N THR A 297 2.96 38.07 -26.83
CA THR A 297 3.63 37.07 -27.66
C THR A 297 4.76 36.38 -26.89
N ARG A 298 4.62 35.07 -26.61
CA ARG A 298 5.59 34.25 -25.85
C ARG A 298 5.97 34.87 -24.49
N SER A 299 5.05 35.60 -23.88
CA SER A 299 5.22 36.23 -22.57
C SER A 299 3.86 36.37 -21.89
N VAL A 300 3.84 36.91 -20.67
CA VAL A 300 2.62 37.29 -19.96
C VAL A 300 2.75 38.75 -19.55
N CYS A 301 1.68 39.54 -19.66
CA CYS A 301 1.71 40.91 -19.16
C CYS A 301 1.50 40.98 -17.63
N GLN A 302 1.93 42.09 -17.03
CA GLN A 302 1.85 42.35 -15.60
C GLN A 302 0.39 42.22 -15.09
N THR A 303 -0.57 42.80 -15.80
CA THR A 303 -2.00 42.77 -15.44
C THR A 303 -2.64 41.38 -15.54
N CYS A 304 -2.25 40.55 -16.50
CA CYS A 304 -2.78 39.19 -16.63
C CYS A 304 -2.21 38.21 -15.60
N TYR A 305 -1.01 38.49 -15.07
CA TYR A 305 -0.39 37.73 -13.99
C TYR A 305 -0.90 38.18 -12.60
N GLY A 306 -0.86 39.49 -12.34
CA GLY A 306 -1.24 40.10 -11.06
C GLY A 306 -0.05 40.23 -10.10
N TRP A 307 -0.23 39.82 -8.85
CA TRP A 307 0.76 39.98 -7.79
C TRP A 307 1.88 38.93 -7.82
N SER A 308 3.11 39.37 -7.53
CA SER A 308 4.17 38.48 -7.04
C SER A 308 3.84 38.09 -5.60
N LEU A 309 3.46 36.83 -5.39
CA LEU A 309 3.07 36.30 -4.07
C LEU A 309 4.21 36.37 -3.02
N ALA A 310 5.46 36.51 -3.47
CA ALA A 310 6.61 36.69 -2.58
C ALA A 310 6.68 38.10 -1.97
N HIS A 311 6.27 39.12 -2.72
CA HIS A 311 6.37 40.53 -2.32
C HIS A 311 5.02 41.13 -1.91
N GLY A 312 3.90 40.48 -2.27
CA GLY A 312 2.55 40.97 -1.98
C GLY A 312 2.20 42.25 -2.74
N LYS A 313 2.77 42.42 -3.95
CA LYS A 313 2.57 43.57 -4.84
C LYS A 313 2.52 43.08 -6.29
N MET A 314 2.10 43.95 -7.21
CA MET A 314 2.17 43.68 -8.66
C MET A 314 3.56 43.20 -9.07
N VAL A 315 3.61 42.19 -9.93
CA VAL A 315 4.84 41.53 -10.41
C VAL A 315 5.76 42.52 -11.14
N ASP A 316 7.07 42.41 -11.01
CA ASP A 316 7.99 43.33 -11.69
C ASP A 316 8.20 42.93 -13.17
N ILE A 317 8.46 43.92 -14.03
CA ILE A 317 8.81 43.68 -15.43
C ILE A 317 10.21 43.01 -15.46
N GLY A 318 10.31 41.89 -16.17
CA GLY A 318 11.51 41.07 -16.26
C GLY A 318 11.51 39.86 -15.31
N GLU A 319 10.51 39.70 -14.46
CA GLU A 319 10.41 38.55 -13.56
C GLU A 319 10.12 37.24 -14.33
N ALA A 320 10.92 36.21 -14.08
CA ALA A 320 10.84 34.91 -14.74
C ALA A 320 9.74 34.02 -14.13
N VAL A 321 8.49 34.44 -14.30
CA VAL A 321 7.31 33.81 -13.69
C VAL A 321 7.13 32.34 -14.07
N GLY A 322 7.59 31.92 -15.25
CA GLY A 322 7.55 30.52 -15.66
C GLY A 322 8.40 29.61 -14.77
N ILE A 323 9.65 30.01 -14.49
CA ILE A 323 10.56 29.26 -13.61
C ILE A 323 9.99 29.20 -12.19
N ILE A 324 9.47 30.34 -11.69
CA ILE A 324 8.85 30.41 -10.36
C ILE A 324 7.64 29.47 -10.27
N ALA A 325 6.79 29.43 -11.30
CA ALA A 325 5.62 28.55 -11.35
C ALA A 325 6.03 27.07 -11.37
N ALA A 326 7.03 26.72 -12.17
CA ALA A 326 7.54 25.34 -12.24
C ALA A 326 8.09 24.86 -10.88
N GLN A 327 8.87 25.70 -10.19
CA GLN A 327 9.40 25.38 -8.86
C GLN A 327 8.30 25.30 -7.80
N SER A 328 7.31 26.20 -7.86
CA SER A 328 6.17 26.22 -6.94
C SER A 328 5.27 24.99 -7.06
N ILE A 329 5.37 24.24 -8.16
CA ILE A 329 4.71 22.94 -8.33
C ILE A 329 5.67 21.80 -7.95
N GLY A 330 6.91 21.88 -8.41
CA GLY A 330 7.91 20.82 -8.29
C GLY A 330 8.41 20.56 -6.86
N GLU A 331 8.76 21.62 -6.12
CA GLU A 331 9.26 21.47 -4.74
C GLU A 331 8.18 20.89 -3.81
N PRO A 332 6.94 21.40 -3.80
CA PRO A 332 5.89 20.80 -2.97
C PRO A 332 5.53 19.38 -3.42
N GLY A 333 5.54 19.12 -4.74
CA GLY A 333 5.31 17.78 -5.27
C GLY A 333 6.32 16.76 -4.76
N THR A 334 7.61 17.12 -4.78
CA THR A 334 8.70 16.30 -4.24
C THR A 334 8.57 16.16 -2.71
N GLN A 335 8.18 17.22 -2.01
CA GLN A 335 7.99 17.17 -0.55
C GLN A 335 6.80 16.28 -0.14
N LEU A 336 5.73 16.25 -0.93
CA LEU A 336 4.56 15.41 -0.70
C LEU A 336 4.89 13.94 -0.94
N THR A 337 5.53 13.59 -2.07
CA THR A 337 6.01 12.22 -2.34
C THR A 337 7.06 11.78 -1.33
N MET A 338 7.83 12.75 -0.84
CA MET A 338 8.51 12.77 0.45
C MET A 338 7.61 12.18 1.54
N ARG A 339 6.86 13.07 2.18
CA ARG A 339 6.25 12.89 3.50
C ARG A 339 5.17 11.81 3.60
N THR A 340 4.46 11.48 2.52
CA THR A 340 3.31 10.57 2.60
C THR A 340 3.70 9.11 2.78
N PHE A 341 4.84 8.65 2.26
CA PHE A 341 5.20 7.24 2.26
C PHE A 341 6.06 6.82 3.46
N HIS A 342 6.59 7.77 4.24
CA HIS A 342 7.40 7.47 5.42
C HIS A 342 6.60 7.05 6.66
N THR A 343 5.26 7.06 6.61
CA THR A 343 4.42 6.70 7.77
C THR A 343 4.48 5.20 8.10
N GLY A 344 5.30 4.43 7.37
CA GLY A 344 5.70 3.07 7.74
C GLY A 344 4.64 2.02 7.41
N GLY A 345 3.76 2.28 6.45
CA GLY A 345 2.68 1.37 6.05
C GLY A 345 1.54 1.26 7.06
N VAL A 346 1.48 2.16 8.05
CA VAL A 346 0.36 2.23 9.01
C VAL A 346 -0.90 2.63 8.26
N PHE A 347 -1.91 1.78 8.28
CA PHE A 347 -3.20 2.08 7.68
C PHE A 347 -3.99 3.07 8.57
N THR A 348 -4.51 4.13 7.96
CA THR A 348 -5.45 5.05 8.58
C THR A 348 -6.62 5.25 7.62
N GLY A 349 -7.70 4.47 7.82
CA GLY A 349 -8.93 4.64 7.07
C GLY A 349 -9.72 5.86 7.54
N GLU A 350 -10.38 6.56 6.63
CA GLU A 350 -11.44 7.51 7.00
C GLU A 350 -12.65 6.69 7.48
N VAL A 351 -12.94 6.72 8.78
CA VAL A 351 -14.14 6.09 9.35
C VAL A 351 -15.35 6.94 8.97
N ALA A 352 -16.39 6.32 8.41
CA ALA A 352 -17.65 7.01 8.13
C ALA A 352 -18.24 7.56 9.45
N GLN A 353 -18.84 8.75 9.41
CA GLN A 353 -19.39 9.35 10.62
C GLN A 353 -20.53 8.47 11.16
N GLN A 354 -20.34 7.92 12.35
CA GLN A 354 -21.31 7.04 12.99
C GLN A 354 -22.28 7.84 13.86
N SER A 355 -23.58 7.69 13.61
CA SER A 355 -24.64 8.18 14.49
C SER A 355 -25.00 7.08 15.48
N ARG A 356 -24.77 7.32 16.78
CA ARG A 356 -25.11 6.40 17.87
C ARG A 356 -26.27 6.92 18.69
N ALA A 357 -27.05 6.00 19.26
CA ALA A 357 -28.14 6.33 20.17
C ALA A 357 -27.60 6.92 21.48
N PRO A 358 -27.95 8.15 21.88
CA PRO A 358 -27.51 8.75 23.13
C PRO A 358 -28.27 8.21 24.35
N PHE A 359 -29.50 7.73 24.15
CA PHE A 359 -30.34 7.13 25.19
C PHE A 359 -31.22 6.02 24.62
N ALA A 360 -31.79 5.20 25.51
CA ALA A 360 -32.73 4.15 25.14
C ALA A 360 -34.05 4.76 24.64
N GLY A 361 -34.52 4.35 23.47
CA GLY A 361 -35.71 4.95 22.86
C GLY A 361 -36.27 4.14 21.72
N THR A 362 -37.31 4.67 21.07
CA THR A 362 -37.88 4.09 19.85
C THR A 362 -37.52 4.98 18.68
N MET A 363 -36.99 4.38 17.61
CA MET A 363 -36.64 5.13 16.41
C MET A 363 -37.89 5.44 15.58
N LYS A 364 -38.06 6.70 15.18
CA LYS A 364 -39.09 7.14 14.24
C LYS A 364 -38.47 7.70 12.98
N LEU A 365 -38.77 7.06 11.85
CA LEU A 365 -38.40 7.52 10.53
C LEU A 365 -39.55 8.32 9.91
N PRO A 366 -39.32 9.50 9.32
CA PRO A 366 -40.38 10.21 8.64
C PRO A 366 -40.80 9.44 7.39
N LYS A 367 -42.11 9.34 7.15
CA LYS A 367 -42.70 8.67 5.96
C LYS A 367 -42.22 9.22 4.61
N LYS A 368 -41.54 10.38 4.61
CA LYS A 368 -40.99 11.05 3.43
C LYS A 368 -39.59 10.54 3.04
N LEU A 369 -38.93 9.77 3.91
CA LEU A 369 -37.60 9.24 3.66
C LEU A 369 -37.70 7.99 2.75
N ARG A 370 -37.11 8.05 1.56
CA ARG A 370 -37.04 6.90 0.65
C ARG A 370 -35.86 6.01 1.05
N LEU A 371 -36.19 4.75 1.36
CA LEU A 371 -35.25 3.73 1.82
C LEU A 371 -35.22 2.58 0.82
N ARG A 372 -34.03 2.12 0.47
CA ARG A 372 -33.84 0.91 -0.33
C ARG A 372 -33.07 -0.14 0.49
N PRO A 373 -33.52 -1.41 0.52
CA PRO A 373 -32.77 -2.46 1.21
C PRO A 373 -31.42 -2.70 0.53
N LEU A 374 -30.37 -2.84 1.33
CA LEU A 374 -28.99 -3.07 0.91
C LEU A 374 -28.30 -3.99 1.92
N ARG A 375 -27.57 -5.00 1.45
CA ARG A 375 -26.63 -5.75 2.27
C ARG A 375 -25.36 -4.92 2.43
N THR A 376 -24.98 -4.63 3.67
CA THR A 376 -23.79 -3.84 3.99
C THR A 376 -22.51 -4.57 3.64
N ARG A 377 -21.39 -3.84 3.62
CA ARG A 377 -20.03 -4.43 3.51
C ARG A 377 -19.67 -5.41 4.63
N HIS A 378 -20.48 -5.47 5.69
CA HIS A 378 -20.31 -6.31 6.86
C HIS A 378 -21.22 -7.55 6.86
N GLY A 379 -22.05 -7.70 5.83
CA GLY A 379 -23.02 -8.79 5.74
C GLY A 379 -24.31 -8.57 6.54
N ASP A 380 -24.48 -7.41 7.18
CA ASP A 380 -25.73 -7.04 7.85
C ASP A 380 -26.74 -6.44 6.86
N ASP A 381 -28.04 -6.70 7.07
CA ASP A 381 -29.13 -6.09 6.31
C ASP A 381 -29.38 -4.65 6.78
N ALA A 382 -29.30 -3.69 5.87
CA ALA A 382 -29.50 -2.28 6.14
C ALA A 382 -30.35 -1.60 5.06
N PHE A 383 -30.61 -0.30 5.26
CA PHE A 383 -31.33 0.54 4.30
C PHE A 383 -30.45 1.69 3.84
N ILE A 384 -30.32 1.89 2.53
CA ILE A 384 -29.68 3.08 1.98
C ILE A 384 -30.70 4.21 1.82
N VAL A 385 -30.31 5.42 2.23
CA VAL A 385 -31.15 6.61 2.16
C VAL A 385 -31.01 7.29 0.80
N GLU A 386 -32.12 7.43 0.06
CA GLU A 386 -32.10 8.01 -1.30
C GLU A 386 -32.31 9.53 -1.33
N ALA A 387 -32.72 10.14 -0.22
CA ALA A 387 -32.96 11.57 -0.14
C ALA A 387 -32.53 12.08 1.24
N ASN A 388 -31.94 13.28 1.28
CA ASN A 388 -31.63 13.94 2.55
C ASN A 388 -32.89 14.04 3.41
N GLY A 389 -32.73 13.79 4.70
CA GLY A 389 -33.82 13.86 5.66
C GLY A 389 -33.30 13.77 7.07
N GLU A 390 -34.23 13.70 8.01
CA GLU A 390 -33.92 13.63 9.44
C GLU A 390 -34.64 12.43 10.04
N PHE A 391 -34.05 11.82 11.05
CA PHE A 391 -34.73 10.81 11.86
C PHE A 391 -34.66 11.20 13.32
N SER A 392 -35.61 10.72 14.13
CA SER A 392 -35.65 11.07 15.54
C SER A 392 -35.76 9.85 16.44
N ILE A 393 -35.14 9.93 17.60
CA ILE A 393 -35.28 8.94 18.68
C ILE A 393 -36.18 9.55 19.75
N GLU A 394 -37.21 8.81 20.16
CA GLU A 394 -38.09 9.18 21.26
C GLU A 394 -37.84 8.28 22.48
N GLY A 395 -37.43 8.88 23.60
CA GLY A 395 -37.17 8.18 24.86
C GLY A 395 -38.41 8.09 25.76
N THR A 396 -38.34 7.26 26.79
CA THR A 396 -39.41 7.03 27.78
C THR A 396 -39.76 8.25 28.65
N GLU A 397 -38.93 9.31 28.64
CA GLU A 397 -39.15 10.57 29.38
C GLU A 397 -39.52 11.77 28.48
N GLY A 398 -39.93 11.55 27.22
CA GLY A 398 -40.22 12.64 26.28
C GLY A 398 -38.98 13.37 25.73
N LYS A 399 -37.77 12.86 26.02
CA LYS A 399 -36.54 13.29 25.36
C LYS A 399 -36.59 12.89 23.89
N LYS A 400 -36.52 13.88 23.00
CA LYS A 400 -36.47 13.70 21.56
C LYS A 400 -35.17 14.26 21.02
N GLU A 401 -34.43 13.44 20.29
CA GLU A 401 -33.22 13.87 19.60
C GLU A 401 -33.35 13.60 18.12
N THR A 402 -33.00 14.59 17.31
CA THR A 402 -33.14 14.56 15.85
C THR A 402 -31.76 14.56 15.22
N PHE A 403 -31.54 13.63 14.28
CA PHE A 403 -30.30 13.45 13.55
C PHE A 403 -30.53 13.73 12.07
N SER A 404 -29.67 14.54 11.46
CA SER A 404 -29.68 14.76 10.02
C SER A 404 -28.94 13.65 9.29
N ILE A 405 -29.59 13.09 8.28
CA ILE A 405 -29.04 12.10 7.36
C ILE A 405 -28.97 12.67 5.95
N THR A 406 -27.88 12.34 5.29
CA THR A 406 -27.56 12.72 3.93
C THR A 406 -27.81 11.54 2.99
N GLN A 407 -28.08 11.82 1.73
CA GLN A 407 -28.27 10.78 0.74
C GLN A 407 -27.04 9.89 0.59
N GLY A 408 -27.26 8.58 0.50
CA GLY A 408 -26.23 7.55 0.39
C GLY A 408 -25.77 7.00 1.75
N SER A 409 -26.27 7.56 2.86
CA SER A 409 -26.04 7.02 4.20
C SER A 409 -26.72 5.68 4.39
N THR A 410 -26.13 4.83 5.23
CA THR A 410 -26.62 3.49 5.53
C THR A 410 -27.27 3.48 6.90
N LEU A 411 -28.55 3.13 6.95
CA LEU A 411 -29.37 3.04 8.16
C LEU A 411 -29.47 1.57 8.57
N LEU A 412 -29.03 1.24 9.79
CA LEU A 412 -28.96 -0.14 10.30
C LEU A 412 -30.22 -0.56 11.07
N VAL A 413 -31.02 0.41 11.49
CA VAL A 413 -32.16 0.20 12.38
C VAL A 413 -33.48 0.40 11.60
N LYS A 414 -34.51 -0.38 11.93
CA LYS A 414 -35.85 -0.29 11.30
C LYS A 414 -36.73 0.76 11.96
N ASP A 415 -37.76 1.22 11.24
CA ASP A 415 -38.79 2.10 11.80
C ASP A 415 -39.49 1.42 12.99
N GLY A 416 -39.65 2.12 14.10
CA GLY A 416 -40.29 1.60 15.31
C GLY A 416 -39.44 0.61 16.13
N GLN A 417 -38.19 0.35 15.76
CA GLN A 417 -37.31 -0.51 16.55
C GLN A 417 -36.88 0.19 17.85
N LYS A 418 -36.89 -0.57 18.96
CA LYS A 418 -36.33 -0.13 20.24
C LYS A 418 -34.81 -0.17 20.17
N VAL A 419 -34.17 0.94 20.53
CA VAL A 419 -32.72 1.10 20.53
C VAL A 419 -32.19 1.20 21.95
N ILE A 420 -31.03 0.59 22.20
CA ILE A 420 -30.30 0.71 23.46
C ILE A 420 -29.31 1.88 23.39
N PRO A 421 -28.89 2.45 24.55
CA PRO A 421 -27.87 3.47 24.56
C PRO A 421 -26.58 2.97 23.89
N ASN A 422 -25.93 3.86 23.15
CA ASN A 422 -24.71 3.64 22.36
C ASN A 422 -24.83 2.68 21.16
N GLN A 423 -26.05 2.25 20.81
CA GLN A 423 -26.30 1.44 19.60
C GLN A 423 -26.04 2.26 18.34
N LEU A 424 -25.40 1.65 17.34
CA LEU A 424 -25.19 2.25 16.04
C LEU A 424 -26.51 2.33 15.26
N LEU A 425 -26.87 3.53 14.80
CA LEU A 425 -28.15 3.80 14.12
C LEU A 425 -27.96 3.96 12.62
N ALA A 426 -26.97 4.78 12.26
CA ALA A 426 -26.66 5.10 10.88
C ALA A 426 -25.17 5.37 10.71
N GLU A 427 -24.65 4.96 9.56
CA GLU A 427 -23.39 5.44 9.03
C GLU A 427 -23.70 6.56 8.03
N VAL A 428 -23.41 7.79 8.44
CA VAL A 428 -23.68 8.98 7.64
C VAL A 428 -22.62 9.06 6.56
N ALA A 429 -23.07 9.03 5.30
CA ALA A 429 -22.20 9.27 4.17
C ALA A 429 -21.73 10.74 4.21
N ALA A 430 -20.42 10.95 4.08
CA ALA A 430 -19.89 12.29 3.89
C ALA A 430 -20.64 12.96 2.71
N MET A 431 -21.20 14.15 2.93
CA MET A 431 -22.03 14.84 1.94
C MET A 431 -21.25 15.08 0.65
N GLY A 432 -21.62 14.35 -0.40
CA GLY A 432 -21.03 14.48 -1.73
C GLY A 432 -21.32 13.23 -2.56
N ARG A 433 -22.32 13.32 -3.44
CA ARG A 433 -22.68 12.28 -4.43
C ARG A 433 -21.54 11.91 -5.41
N THR A 434 -20.37 12.52 -5.28
CA THR A 434 -19.23 12.41 -6.20
C THR A 434 -17.95 11.92 -5.52
N ALA A 435 -17.90 11.81 -4.20
CA ALA A 435 -16.74 11.24 -3.50
C ALA A 435 -16.86 9.72 -3.33
N ARG A 436 -17.25 8.99 -4.38
CA ARG A 436 -16.45 7.81 -4.69
C ARG A 436 -15.10 8.38 -5.13
N LYS A 437 -14.24 8.73 -4.16
CA LYS A 437 -12.78 8.75 -4.40
C LYS A 437 -12.55 7.51 -5.26
N THR A 438 -11.84 7.66 -6.38
CA THR A 438 -11.51 6.55 -7.27
C THR A 438 -10.68 5.58 -6.45
N THR A 439 -11.34 4.76 -5.64
CA THR A 439 -10.73 3.71 -4.85
C THR A 439 -10.38 2.68 -5.88
N GLU A 440 -9.09 2.45 -6.01
CA GLU A 440 -8.58 1.30 -6.73
C GLU A 440 -9.36 0.08 -6.22
N LYS A 441 -10.12 -0.54 -7.13
CA LYS A 441 -10.86 -1.75 -6.81
C LYS A 441 -9.85 -2.87 -6.83
N ALA A 442 -9.32 -3.21 -5.66
CA ALA A 442 -8.52 -4.41 -5.49
C ALA A 442 -9.45 -5.63 -5.61
N THR A 443 -9.14 -6.52 -6.54
CA THR A 443 -9.73 -7.86 -6.61
C THR A 443 -8.93 -8.75 -5.68
N LYS A 444 -9.60 -9.36 -4.68
CA LYS A 444 -8.97 -10.33 -3.79
C LYS A 444 -9.40 -11.73 -4.20
N ASP A 445 -8.42 -12.60 -4.39
CA ASP A 445 -8.68 -14.00 -4.68
C ASP A 445 -9.19 -14.68 -3.41
N VAL A 446 -10.34 -15.35 -3.53
CA VAL A 446 -10.93 -16.15 -2.44
C VAL A 446 -10.51 -17.59 -2.66
N ASN A 447 -9.58 -18.06 -1.84
CA ASN A 447 -9.09 -19.43 -1.87
C ASN A 447 -9.97 -20.33 -1.01
N THR A 448 -10.22 -21.54 -1.49
CA THR A 448 -11.00 -22.55 -0.78
C THR A 448 -10.05 -23.51 -0.07
N ALA A 449 -10.35 -23.89 1.17
CA ALA A 449 -9.55 -24.88 1.89
C ALA A 449 -9.69 -26.30 1.29
N LEU A 450 -10.79 -26.54 0.57
CA LEU A 450 -11.03 -27.77 -0.16
C LEU A 450 -10.46 -27.64 -1.57
N ALA A 451 -9.65 -28.62 -1.97
CA ALA A 451 -9.35 -28.85 -3.38
C ALA A 451 -10.61 -29.45 -4.04
N GLY A 452 -10.83 -29.17 -5.34
CA GLY A 452 -12.05 -29.63 -5.99
C GLY A 452 -12.42 -28.89 -7.26
N GLU A 453 -13.55 -29.27 -7.83
CA GLU A 453 -14.18 -28.60 -8.98
C GLU A 453 -15.19 -27.55 -8.50
N VAL A 454 -15.20 -26.38 -9.16
CA VAL A 454 -16.13 -25.30 -8.86
C VAL A 454 -17.36 -25.41 -9.76
N LEU A 455 -18.52 -25.61 -9.17
CA LEU A 455 -19.82 -25.64 -9.84
C LEU A 455 -20.61 -24.37 -9.52
N PHE A 456 -21.04 -23.67 -10.56
CA PHE A 456 -21.82 -22.45 -10.45
C PHE A 456 -23.32 -22.77 -10.54
N ASP A 457 -24.07 -22.48 -9.48
CA ASP A 457 -25.52 -22.63 -9.42
C ASP A 457 -26.20 -21.26 -9.34
N ASN A 458 -27.03 -20.94 -10.35
CA ASN A 458 -27.65 -19.64 -10.55
C ASN A 458 -26.68 -18.44 -10.71
N LEU A 459 -25.40 -18.71 -10.97
CA LEU A 459 -24.39 -17.70 -11.27
C LEU A 459 -24.00 -17.80 -12.75
N VAL A 460 -24.47 -16.85 -13.57
CA VAL A 460 -24.08 -16.75 -14.98
C VAL A 460 -22.98 -15.69 -15.09
N PRO A 461 -21.71 -16.08 -15.33
CA PRO A 461 -20.63 -15.12 -15.51
C PRO A 461 -20.81 -14.40 -16.85
N GLU A 462 -20.87 -13.07 -16.83
CA GLU A 462 -20.79 -12.27 -18.04
C GLU A 462 -19.33 -12.05 -18.41
N GLU A 463 -19.00 -12.33 -19.67
CA GLU A 463 -17.67 -12.06 -20.22
C GLU A 463 -17.54 -10.57 -20.56
N LYS A 464 -16.65 -9.88 -19.85
CA LYS A 464 -16.31 -8.49 -20.12
C LYS A 464 -14.87 -8.40 -20.58
N LYS A 465 -14.69 -8.01 -21.85
CA LYS A 465 -13.38 -7.69 -22.42
C LYS A 465 -13.03 -6.24 -22.15
N ASP A 466 -11.87 -6.01 -21.54
CA ASP A 466 -11.32 -4.68 -21.38
C ASP A 466 -10.80 -4.13 -22.73
N ARG A 467 -10.57 -2.82 -22.83
CA ARG A 467 -9.99 -2.15 -24.01
C ARG A 467 -8.63 -2.71 -24.42
N GLN A 468 -7.96 -3.43 -23.52
CA GLN A 468 -6.65 -4.07 -23.71
C GLN A 468 -6.77 -5.55 -24.14
N GLY A 469 -7.97 -6.08 -24.34
CA GLY A 469 -8.20 -7.46 -24.77
C GLY A 469 -8.25 -8.50 -23.66
N ASN A 470 -8.07 -8.10 -22.40
CA ASN A 470 -8.18 -9.00 -21.25
C ASN A 470 -9.66 -9.35 -20.99
N THR A 471 -9.94 -10.66 -20.95
CA THR A 471 -11.26 -11.20 -20.66
C THR A 471 -11.44 -11.37 -19.16
N SER A 472 -12.44 -10.71 -18.57
CA SER A 472 -12.83 -10.87 -17.16
C SER A 472 -14.25 -11.43 -17.08
N TYR A 473 -14.49 -12.38 -16.20
CA TYR A 473 -15.81 -12.96 -15.95
C TYR A 473 -16.41 -12.31 -14.71
N ILE A 474 -17.53 -11.60 -14.87
CA ILE A 474 -18.18 -10.88 -13.78
C ILE A 474 -19.62 -11.36 -13.68
N ALA A 475 -20.04 -11.80 -12.49
CA ALA A 475 -21.43 -12.12 -12.22
C ALA A 475 -22.17 -10.86 -11.71
N PRO A 476 -23.15 -10.32 -12.45
CA PRO A 476 -23.91 -9.14 -12.02
C PRO A 476 -24.96 -9.46 -10.95
N ARG A 477 -25.31 -10.74 -10.79
CA ARG A 477 -26.25 -11.24 -9.78
C ARG A 477 -25.54 -12.23 -8.87
N GLY A 478 -25.89 -12.19 -7.59
CA GLY A 478 -25.45 -13.21 -6.64
C GLY A 478 -26.00 -14.58 -7.03
N GLY A 479 -25.20 -15.62 -6.77
CA GLY A 479 -25.55 -17.02 -7.00
C GLY A 479 -24.77 -17.89 -6.02
N LEU A 480 -24.99 -19.20 -6.10
CA LEU A 480 -24.31 -20.18 -5.26
C LEU A 480 -23.10 -20.73 -5.99
N ILE A 481 -21.99 -20.84 -5.27
CA ILE A 481 -20.77 -21.49 -5.75
C ILE A 481 -20.59 -22.75 -4.91
N TRP A 482 -20.72 -23.89 -5.56
CA TRP A 482 -20.48 -25.19 -4.95
C TRP A 482 -19.04 -25.61 -5.24
N ILE A 483 -18.33 -26.05 -4.20
CA ILE A 483 -17.00 -26.64 -4.36
C ILE A 483 -17.15 -28.14 -4.14
N LEU A 484 -17.06 -28.89 -5.21
CA LEU A 484 -17.07 -30.35 -5.18
C LEU A 484 -15.70 -30.81 -4.68
N SER A 485 -15.62 -31.08 -3.38
CA SER A 485 -14.38 -31.54 -2.72
C SER A 485 -13.77 -32.73 -3.44
N GLY A 486 -12.48 -32.63 -3.78
CA GLY A 486 -11.71 -33.65 -4.48
C GLY A 486 -10.21 -33.41 -4.36
N GLU A 487 -9.40 -34.45 -4.55
CA GLU A 487 -7.95 -34.33 -4.54
C GLU A 487 -7.43 -34.06 -5.94
N VAL A 488 -6.60 -33.02 -6.11
CA VAL A 488 -5.98 -32.68 -7.38
C VAL A 488 -4.60 -33.32 -7.46
N TYR A 489 -4.43 -34.28 -8.36
CA TYR A 489 -3.16 -34.95 -8.60
C TYR A 489 -2.43 -34.30 -9.78
N ASN A 490 -1.26 -33.71 -9.52
CA ASN A 490 -0.40 -33.19 -10.58
C ASN A 490 0.31 -34.36 -11.29
N LEU A 491 -0.05 -34.60 -12.56
CA LEU A 491 0.55 -35.65 -13.35
C LEU A 491 2.01 -35.31 -13.72
N PRO A 492 2.94 -36.28 -13.72
CA PRO A 492 4.30 -36.09 -14.20
C PRO A 492 4.32 -35.66 -15.68
N PRO A 493 5.36 -34.90 -16.12
CA PRO A 493 5.53 -34.58 -17.53
C PRO A 493 5.64 -35.85 -18.38
N GLY A 494 4.79 -35.99 -19.39
CA GLY A 494 4.74 -37.17 -20.28
C GLY A 494 3.86 -38.33 -19.78
N ALA A 495 3.15 -38.17 -18.66
CA ALA A 495 2.11 -39.10 -18.25
C ALA A 495 0.79 -38.78 -18.97
N GLU A 496 0.14 -39.80 -19.52
CA GLU A 496 -1.17 -39.71 -20.17
C GLU A 496 -2.25 -40.25 -19.21
N PRO A 497 -3.34 -39.49 -18.96
CA PRO A 497 -4.41 -39.96 -18.08
C PRO A 497 -5.15 -41.14 -18.72
N ILE A 498 -5.34 -42.20 -17.94
CA ILE A 498 -6.11 -43.39 -18.38
C ILE A 498 -7.60 -43.20 -18.05
N VAL A 499 -7.88 -42.49 -16.95
CA VAL A 499 -9.25 -42.28 -16.44
C VAL A 499 -9.95 -41.14 -17.15
N LYS A 500 -11.26 -41.28 -17.38
CA LYS A 500 -12.13 -40.25 -17.97
C LYS A 500 -13.03 -39.63 -16.90
N ASN A 501 -13.53 -38.43 -17.19
CA ASN A 501 -14.46 -37.74 -16.30
C ASN A 501 -15.73 -38.59 -16.09
N GLY A 502 -16.02 -38.93 -14.83
CA GLY A 502 -17.15 -39.77 -14.42
C GLY A 502 -16.82 -41.25 -14.17
N ASP A 503 -15.57 -41.67 -14.41
CA ASP A 503 -15.13 -43.04 -14.10
C ASP A 503 -15.04 -43.26 -12.58
N ARG A 504 -15.45 -44.45 -12.13
CA ARG A 504 -15.27 -44.88 -10.73
C ARG A 504 -13.89 -45.51 -10.58
N ILE A 505 -13.09 -44.97 -9.66
CA ILE A 505 -11.72 -45.41 -9.40
C ILE A 505 -11.68 -46.06 -8.02
N GLU A 506 -11.10 -47.25 -7.94
CA GLU A 506 -10.88 -47.97 -6.68
C GLU A 506 -9.57 -47.53 -6.01
N ALA A 507 -9.46 -47.72 -4.69
CA ALA A 507 -8.24 -47.38 -3.96
C ALA A 507 -7.04 -48.19 -4.48
N GLY A 508 -6.00 -47.47 -4.96
CA GLY A 508 -4.84 -48.07 -5.62
C GLY A 508 -4.94 -48.18 -7.15
N GLY A 509 -6.03 -47.66 -7.74
CA GLY A 509 -6.18 -47.58 -9.19
C GLY A 509 -5.15 -46.67 -9.88
N VAL A 510 -4.77 -47.03 -11.10
CA VAL A 510 -3.81 -46.26 -11.90
C VAL A 510 -4.53 -45.07 -12.54
N LEU A 511 -4.08 -43.86 -12.24
CA LEU A 511 -4.66 -42.62 -12.78
C LEU A 511 -4.07 -42.24 -14.15
N ALA A 512 -2.77 -42.47 -14.34
CA ALA A 512 -2.04 -42.13 -15.56
C ALA A 512 -0.88 -43.10 -15.78
N GLU A 513 -0.52 -43.32 -17.06
CA GLU A 513 0.65 -44.10 -17.45
C GLU A 513 1.68 -43.26 -18.20
N THR A 514 2.95 -43.64 -18.12
CA THR A 514 4.01 -43.09 -18.96
C THR A 514 4.57 -44.21 -19.82
N ARG A 515 4.56 -44.02 -21.14
CA ARG A 515 5.09 -45.00 -22.09
C ARG A 515 6.48 -44.59 -22.54
N LEU A 516 7.48 -45.43 -22.26
CA LEU A 516 8.86 -45.28 -22.74
C LEU A 516 9.12 -46.29 -23.86
N ILE A 517 9.52 -45.80 -25.04
CA ILE A 517 9.83 -46.64 -26.21
C ILE A 517 11.31 -46.44 -26.54
N THR A 518 12.06 -47.53 -26.69
CA THR A 518 13.50 -47.51 -26.92
C THR A 518 13.80 -48.09 -28.30
N GLU A 519 14.66 -47.45 -29.08
CA GLU A 519 15.01 -47.92 -30.44
C GLU A 519 15.95 -49.14 -30.42
N HIS A 520 16.68 -49.36 -29.33
CA HIS A 520 17.61 -50.49 -29.19
C HIS A 520 16.95 -51.66 -28.44
N GLY A 521 17.10 -52.87 -28.99
CA GLY A 521 16.74 -54.09 -28.29
C GLY A 521 17.74 -54.41 -27.17
N GLY A 522 17.25 -54.85 -26.01
CA GLY A 522 18.08 -55.19 -24.85
C GLY A 522 17.26 -55.74 -23.69
N VAL A 523 17.94 -56.24 -22.66
CA VAL A 523 17.28 -56.71 -21.43
C VAL A 523 17.14 -55.53 -20.47
N VAL A 524 15.91 -55.26 -20.05
CA VAL A 524 15.60 -54.21 -19.08
C VAL A 524 15.96 -54.70 -17.68
N ARG A 525 16.86 -53.99 -17.01
CA ARG A 525 17.18 -54.20 -15.60
C ARG A 525 16.62 -53.04 -14.79
N LEU A 526 15.74 -53.37 -13.85
CA LEU A 526 15.24 -52.45 -12.85
C LEU A 526 16.02 -52.71 -11.56
N ASN A 527 16.74 -51.70 -11.05
CA ASN A 527 17.48 -51.84 -9.79
C ASN A 527 16.48 -51.88 -8.61
N PRO A 528 16.35 -53.00 -7.88
CA PRO A 528 15.33 -53.16 -6.84
C PRO A 528 15.65 -52.37 -5.56
N THR A 529 16.92 -51.98 -5.35
CA THR A 529 17.38 -51.25 -4.17
C THR A 529 17.01 -49.76 -4.17
N ASP A 530 16.71 -49.17 -5.33
CA ASP A 530 16.34 -47.75 -5.47
C ASP A 530 14.86 -47.54 -5.82
N ALA A 531 14.01 -48.54 -5.56
CA ALA A 531 12.61 -48.59 -5.96
C ALA A 531 11.72 -47.44 -5.46
N ARG A 532 12.22 -46.59 -4.54
CA ARG A 532 11.48 -45.42 -4.05
C ARG A 532 11.80 -44.11 -4.75
N ASN A 533 12.87 -43.97 -5.54
CA ASN A 533 13.18 -42.67 -6.17
C ASN A 533 14.13 -42.65 -7.39
N SER A 534 14.76 -43.76 -7.83
CA SER A 534 15.51 -43.73 -9.09
C SER A 534 14.60 -44.09 -10.27
N ARG A 535 14.47 -43.17 -11.23
CA ARG A 535 13.76 -43.37 -12.50
C ARG A 535 14.70 -43.89 -13.60
N GLU A 536 15.83 -44.47 -13.22
CA GLU A 536 16.81 -44.95 -14.17
C GLU A 536 16.46 -46.38 -14.59
N VAL A 537 16.04 -46.52 -15.84
CA VAL A 537 15.85 -47.83 -16.48
C VAL A 537 17.14 -48.17 -17.20
N GLU A 538 17.84 -49.21 -16.74
CA GLU A 538 19.05 -49.68 -17.41
C GLU A 538 18.70 -50.68 -18.50
N ILE A 539 19.12 -50.41 -19.73
CA ILE A 539 18.94 -51.30 -20.87
C ILE A 539 20.30 -51.90 -21.21
N ILE A 540 20.45 -53.19 -20.95
CA ILE A 540 21.66 -53.93 -21.29
C ILE A 540 21.59 -54.31 -22.77
N THR A 541 22.42 -53.66 -23.58
CA THR A 541 22.49 -53.88 -25.04
C THR A 541 23.34 -55.10 -25.42
N ALA A 542 24.36 -55.44 -24.63
CA ALA A 542 25.21 -56.62 -24.82
C ALA A 542 25.77 -57.11 -23.48
N SER A 543 25.97 -58.42 -23.36
CA SER A 543 26.62 -59.03 -22.19
C SER A 543 27.57 -60.15 -22.64
N VAL A 544 28.73 -60.27 -21.99
CA VAL A 544 29.72 -61.32 -22.25
C VAL A 544 30.07 -61.97 -20.93
N VAL A 545 30.03 -63.30 -20.89
CA VAL A 545 30.41 -64.10 -19.72
C VAL A 545 31.76 -64.75 -20.00
N LEU A 546 32.72 -64.57 -19.09
CA LEU A 546 34.02 -65.23 -19.15
C LEU A 546 33.94 -66.56 -18.39
N ASP A 547 34.08 -67.67 -19.10
CA ASP A 547 33.92 -69.05 -18.59
C ASP A 547 35.18 -69.59 -17.89
N ARG A 548 36.37 -69.02 -18.18
CA ARG A 548 37.67 -69.47 -17.68
C ARG A 548 38.49 -68.38 -16.98
N ALA A 549 37.81 -67.44 -16.33
CA ALA A 549 38.44 -66.38 -15.55
C ALA A 549 37.91 -66.37 -14.12
N ARG A 550 38.79 -66.18 -13.15
CA ARG A 550 38.43 -65.93 -11.74
C ARG A 550 38.82 -64.51 -11.38
N ILE A 551 37.94 -63.79 -10.70
CA ILE A 551 38.24 -62.46 -10.17
C ILE A 551 38.55 -62.62 -8.69
N GLU A 552 39.71 -62.14 -8.26
CA GLU A 552 40.11 -62.02 -6.87
C GLU A 552 40.19 -60.54 -6.48
N GLU A 553 39.79 -60.24 -5.25
CA GLU A 553 39.80 -58.89 -4.70
C GLU A 553 40.99 -58.75 -3.75
N GLU A 554 41.92 -57.85 -4.07
CA GLU A 554 43.05 -57.52 -3.21
C GLU A 554 42.90 -56.10 -2.66
N VAL A 555 42.97 -55.98 -1.34
CA VAL A 555 42.97 -54.67 -0.67
C VAL A 555 44.42 -54.28 -0.38
N SER A 556 44.93 -53.29 -1.12
CA SER A 556 46.27 -52.75 -0.92
C SER A 556 46.22 -51.24 -0.77
N GLN A 557 46.89 -50.69 0.25
CA GLN A 557 46.94 -49.26 0.56
C GLN A 557 45.56 -48.56 0.62
N GLY A 558 44.53 -49.25 1.13
CA GLY A 558 43.18 -48.69 1.28
C GLY A 558 42.40 -48.50 -0.02
N ARG A 559 42.85 -49.11 -1.13
CA ARG A 559 42.08 -49.22 -2.39
C ARG A 559 41.85 -50.69 -2.72
N GLU A 560 40.63 -51.01 -3.15
CA GLU A 560 40.27 -52.33 -3.68
C GLU A 560 40.78 -52.45 -5.12
N HIS A 561 41.57 -53.48 -5.38
CA HIS A 561 42.03 -53.85 -6.71
C HIS A 561 41.44 -55.20 -7.09
N TYR A 562 40.80 -55.27 -8.25
CA TYR A 562 40.25 -56.52 -8.77
C TYR A 562 41.25 -57.13 -9.75
N ILE A 563 41.72 -58.34 -9.47
CA ILE A 563 42.65 -59.09 -10.32
C ILE A 563 41.89 -60.20 -11.00
N LEU A 564 41.97 -60.25 -12.33
CA LEU A 564 41.41 -61.31 -13.16
C LEU A 564 42.51 -62.31 -13.50
N GLU A 565 42.36 -63.55 -13.03
CA GLU A 565 43.26 -64.66 -13.31
C GLU A 565 42.62 -65.60 -14.33
N THR A 566 43.28 -65.80 -15.47
CA THR A 566 42.81 -66.73 -16.50
C THR A 566 43.45 -68.11 -16.31
N LYS A 567 42.65 -69.18 -16.27
CA LYS A 567 43.19 -70.55 -16.18
C LYS A 567 43.54 -71.08 -17.58
N GLY A 568 44.82 -71.15 -17.93
CA GLY A 568 45.32 -71.57 -19.26
C GLY A 568 46.83 -71.83 -19.32
N LYS A 569 47.36 -72.18 -20.50
CA LYS A 569 48.83 -72.34 -20.70
C LYS A 569 49.51 -70.97 -20.59
N GLY A 570 50.01 -70.68 -19.39
CA GLY A 570 50.55 -69.37 -18.99
C GLY A 570 49.50 -68.65 -18.16
N ASP A 571 49.48 -68.92 -16.85
CA ASP A 571 48.60 -68.25 -15.89
C ASP A 571 48.87 -66.74 -15.92
N GLN A 572 48.07 -66.02 -16.70
CA GLN A 572 48.17 -64.58 -16.86
C GLN A 572 47.26 -63.88 -15.87
N ARG A 573 47.83 -62.87 -15.19
CA ARG A 573 47.12 -62.04 -14.23
C ARG A 573 46.86 -60.68 -14.85
N PHE A 574 45.61 -60.24 -14.83
CA PHE A 574 45.21 -58.94 -15.35
C PHE A 574 44.66 -58.06 -14.21
N MET A 575 45.13 -56.83 -14.10
CA MET A 575 44.53 -55.83 -13.23
C MET A 575 43.30 -55.22 -13.91
N LEU A 576 42.11 -55.43 -13.34
CA LEU A 576 40.87 -54.88 -13.85
C LEU A 576 40.84 -53.36 -13.59
N LYS A 577 40.70 -52.57 -14.66
CA LYS A 577 40.59 -51.10 -14.56
C LYS A 577 39.16 -50.60 -14.44
N ALA A 578 38.21 -51.36 -14.98
CA ALA A 578 36.79 -51.05 -14.85
C ALA A 578 36.24 -51.71 -13.60
N ALA A 579 35.91 -50.93 -12.56
CA ALA A 579 35.32 -51.47 -11.34
C ALA A 579 33.94 -52.11 -11.63
N PRO A 580 33.54 -53.16 -10.88
CA PRO A 580 32.21 -53.75 -11.00
C PRO A 580 31.11 -52.68 -10.89
N GLY A 581 30.18 -52.65 -11.85
CA GLY A 581 29.08 -51.67 -11.89
C GLY A 581 29.37 -50.38 -12.66
N THR A 582 30.57 -50.20 -13.22
CA THR A 582 30.88 -49.05 -14.08
C THR A 582 30.42 -49.25 -15.53
N LYS A 583 29.96 -48.18 -16.18
CA LYS A 583 29.61 -48.18 -17.61
C LYS A 583 30.89 -48.27 -18.44
N VAL A 584 30.99 -49.29 -19.30
CA VAL A 584 32.14 -49.48 -20.20
C VAL A 584 31.89 -48.75 -21.53
N ILE A 585 32.84 -47.93 -21.96
CA ILE A 585 32.78 -47.17 -23.21
C ILE A 585 33.45 -47.98 -24.34
N ASN A 586 33.04 -47.74 -25.59
CA ASN A 586 33.66 -48.37 -26.76
C ASN A 586 35.18 -48.09 -26.81
N ASN A 587 36.00 -49.12 -27.07
CA ASN A 587 37.47 -49.12 -26.97
C ASN A 587 38.08 -48.83 -25.58
N GLN A 588 37.31 -48.89 -24.49
CA GLN A 588 37.87 -48.79 -23.15
C GLN A 588 38.67 -50.05 -22.79
N VAL A 589 39.88 -49.86 -22.25
CA VAL A 589 40.69 -50.97 -21.73
C VAL A 589 40.08 -51.44 -20.42
N ILE A 590 39.58 -52.68 -20.42
CA ILE A 590 38.87 -53.27 -19.28
C ILE A 590 39.86 -53.85 -18.24
N ALA A 591 41.01 -54.36 -18.69
CA ALA A 591 42.06 -54.90 -17.83
C ALA A 591 43.46 -54.75 -18.46
N GLU A 592 44.50 -54.65 -17.62
CA GLU A 592 45.91 -54.60 -18.03
C GLU A 592 46.67 -55.83 -17.54
N LEU A 593 47.50 -56.43 -18.39
CA LEU A 593 48.33 -57.60 -18.03
C LEU A 593 49.42 -57.19 -17.04
N ILE A 594 49.54 -57.93 -15.94
CA ILE A 594 50.62 -57.84 -14.96
C ILE A 594 51.68 -58.86 -15.37
N ASP A 595 52.84 -58.39 -15.81
CA ASP A 595 53.99 -59.23 -16.18
C ASP A 595 55.28 -58.67 -15.54
N ASP A 596 55.89 -59.47 -14.67
CA ASP A 596 57.07 -59.12 -13.89
C ASP A 596 58.37 -59.73 -14.47
N THR A 597 58.32 -60.35 -15.66
CA THR A 597 59.46 -61.13 -16.21
C THR A 597 60.72 -60.31 -16.52
N TYR A 598 60.67 -58.98 -16.60
CA TYR A 598 61.83 -58.15 -16.92
C TYR A 598 61.95 -56.91 -16.03
N HIS A 599 62.59 -57.05 -14.87
CA HIS A 599 62.99 -55.93 -14.01
C HIS A 599 64.44 -55.50 -14.30
N THR A 600 64.69 -54.23 -14.61
CA THR A 600 66.06 -53.69 -14.72
C THR A 600 66.55 -53.20 -13.34
N ASN A 601 67.73 -53.65 -12.90
CA ASN A 601 68.30 -53.26 -11.59
C ASN A 601 68.81 -51.81 -11.54
N SER A 602 69.01 -51.17 -12.68
CA SER A 602 69.35 -49.75 -12.80
C SER A 602 68.37 -49.14 -13.80
N GLY A 603 67.44 -48.30 -13.30
CA GLY A 603 66.29 -47.80 -14.05
C GLY A 603 66.63 -47.41 -15.50
N GLY A 604 66.21 -48.28 -16.43
CA GLY A 604 66.37 -48.11 -17.86
C GLY A 604 65.11 -48.59 -18.59
N ILE A 605 64.77 -47.92 -19.70
CA ILE A 605 63.57 -48.23 -20.48
C ILE A 605 63.83 -49.45 -21.36
N ILE A 606 63.04 -50.51 -21.17
CA ILE A 606 63.10 -51.73 -21.98
C ILE A 606 62.51 -51.43 -23.37
N LYS A 607 63.29 -51.68 -24.43
CA LYS A 607 62.84 -51.66 -25.83
C LYS A 607 62.93 -53.09 -26.38
N TYR A 608 61.79 -53.63 -26.82
CA TYR A 608 61.71 -54.94 -27.45
C TYR A 608 62.04 -54.84 -28.94
N SER A 609 62.88 -55.73 -29.46
CA SER A 609 63.12 -55.86 -30.90
C SER A 609 61.89 -56.51 -31.54
N GLY A 610 61.15 -55.76 -32.36
CA GLY A 610 60.03 -56.27 -33.17
C GLY A 610 58.63 -56.04 -32.59
N VAL A 611 58.50 -55.34 -31.46
CA VAL A 611 57.19 -54.97 -30.88
C VAL A 611 57.12 -53.46 -30.74
N GLU A 612 56.24 -52.80 -31.49
CA GLU A 612 55.96 -51.38 -31.34
C GLU A 612 55.18 -51.15 -30.03
N VAL A 613 55.88 -50.72 -28.98
CA VAL A 613 55.23 -50.27 -27.75
C VAL A 613 54.75 -48.84 -27.97
N ALA A 614 53.47 -48.68 -28.29
CA ALA A 614 52.84 -47.37 -28.42
C ALA A 614 52.73 -46.69 -27.05
N LYS A 615 53.68 -45.80 -26.72
CA LYS A 615 53.48 -44.80 -25.66
C LYS A 615 52.47 -43.78 -26.16
N ARG A 616 51.18 -43.96 -25.84
CA ARG A 616 50.24 -42.84 -25.89
C ARG A 616 50.37 -42.01 -24.62
N SER A 617 50.79 -40.77 -24.81
CA SER A 617 50.82 -39.73 -23.79
C SER A 617 49.44 -39.57 -23.17
N LYS A 618 49.40 -39.09 -21.91
CA LYS A 618 48.19 -38.57 -21.27
C LYS A 618 47.57 -37.49 -22.18
N ALA A 619 46.67 -37.90 -23.07
CA ALA A 619 45.79 -36.99 -23.77
C ALA A 619 44.65 -36.67 -22.82
N LYS A 620 44.56 -35.36 -22.51
CA LYS A 620 43.47 -34.62 -21.86
C LYS A 620 42.14 -35.39 -21.81
N LEU A 621 41.68 -35.65 -20.59
CA LEU A 621 40.26 -35.82 -20.29
C LEU A 621 39.57 -34.48 -20.58
N GLY A 622 38.79 -34.45 -21.66
CA GLY A 622 37.61 -33.62 -21.76
C GLY A 622 36.41 -34.42 -21.28
#